data_AF-A0A095U251-F1
#
_entry.id   AF-A0A095U251-F1
#
_cell.length_a   1.000
_cell.length_b   1.000
_cell.length_c   1.000
_cell.angle_alpha   90.00
_cell.angle_beta   90.00
_cell.angle_gamma   90.00
#
_symmetry.space_group_name_H-M   'P 1'
#
loop_
_entity.id
_entity.type
_entity.pdbx_description
1 polymer ?
#
loop_
_entity_poly.entity_id
_entity_poly.type
_entity_poly.pdbx_seq_one_letter_code
_entity_poly.pdbx_strand_id
1 'polypeptide(L)'
;MISPLKARNLHRDLGYFYIGLIISFAFSGILMNHREHWHPEKYTVETKAIAVKLPPEEEISEKYAEELGKKLGIDDKIRRHNVKKGTFKISFEKHDVEIDMETGKGEIVSFVKTPIISQTMKLHKSTSNWWIYYSDIFGLSLITIAFTGAIMIPAGKFTFKKRGWKLALAGLIIPLLILIFV
;
A
#
# COMPACT_ATOMS: atom_id res chain seq x y z
N MET A 1 32.64 -1.04 -24.74
CA MET A 1 31.48 -0.38 -25.38
C MET A 1 30.49 -1.46 -25.84
N ILE A 2 29.23 -1.40 -25.41
CA ILE A 2 28.20 -2.40 -25.76
C ILE A 2 27.68 -2.09 -27.18
N SER A 3 27.52 -3.10 -28.04
CA SER A 3 26.96 -2.89 -29.39
C SER A 3 25.46 -2.57 -29.33
N PRO A 4 24.89 -1.82 -30.31
CA PRO A 4 23.46 -1.50 -30.33
C PRO A 4 22.55 -2.73 -30.24
N LEU A 5 22.94 -3.83 -30.90
CA LEU A 5 22.23 -5.11 -30.83
C LEU A 5 22.27 -5.71 -29.41
N LYS A 6 23.43 -5.70 -28.75
CA LYS A 6 23.57 -6.19 -27.37
C LYS A 6 22.75 -5.33 -26.38
N ALA A 7 22.77 -4.00 -26.55
CA ALA A 7 21.98 -3.08 -25.71
C ALA A 7 20.46 -3.33 -25.85
N ARG A 8 19.98 -3.53 -27.08
CA ARG A 8 18.58 -3.87 -27.35
C ARG A 8 18.17 -5.20 -26.73
N ASN A 9 19.00 -6.23 -26.89
CA ASN A 9 18.73 -7.55 -26.31
C ASN A 9 18.70 -7.48 -24.78
N LEU A 10 19.65 -6.76 -24.17
CA LEU A 10 19.67 -6.55 -22.73
C LEU A 10 18.43 -5.80 -22.23
N HIS A 11 18.05 -4.69 -22.88
CA HIS A 11 16.83 -3.97 -22.51
C HIS A 11 15.59 -4.84 -22.63
N ARG A 12 15.47 -5.65 -23.70
CA ARG A 12 14.36 -6.59 -23.88
C ARG A 12 14.29 -7.61 -22.75
N ASP A 13 15.42 -8.24 -22.41
CA ASP A 13 15.47 -9.30 -21.41
C ASP A 13 15.18 -8.75 -20.01
N LEU A 14 15.72 -7.57 -19.69
CA LEU A 14 15.31 -6.82 -18.51
C LEU A 14 13.82 -6.50 -18.58
N GLY A 15 13.31 -5.99 -19.69
CA GLY A 15 11.88 -5.73 -19.90
C GLY A 15 11.01 -6.94 -19.53
N TYR A 16 11.36 -8.14 -19.97
CA TYR A 16 10.64 -9.38 -19.60
C TYR A 16 10.66 -9.66 -18.10
N PHE A 17 11.80 -9.46 -17.44
CA PHE A 17 11.88 -9.58 -15.98
C PHE A 17 10.98 -8.56 -15.27
N TYR A 18 10.99 -7.29 -15.71
CA TYR A 18 10.22 -6.23 -15.08
C TYR A 18 8.71 -6.31 -15.36
N ILE A 19 8.24 -7.05 -16.38
CA ILE A 19 6.79 -7.24 -16.60
C ILE A 19 6.11 -7.78 -15.33
N GLY A 20 6.66 -8.83 -14.72
CA GLY A 20 6.08 -9.41 -13.49
C GLY A 20 6.07 -8.42 -12.33
N LEU A 21 7.17 -7.68 -12.16
CA LEU A 21 7.30 -6.69 -11.09
C LEU A 21 6.34 -5.50 -11.28
N ILE A 22 6.22 -4.98 -12.50
CA ILE A 22 5.33 -3.87 -12.82
C ILE A 22 3.87 -4.28 -12.62
N ILE A 23 3.45 -5.45 -13.13
CA ILE A 23 2.07 -5.92 -12.98
C ILE A 23 1.71 -6.14 -11.52
N SER A 24 2.59 -6.79 -10.74
CA SER A 24 2.34 -7.05 -9.32
C SER A 24 2.21 -5.76 -8.50
N PHE A 25 3.05 -4.76 -8.76
CA PHE A 25 2.92 -3.45 -8.11
C PHE A 25 1.68 -2.68 -8.60
N ALA A 26 1.41 -2.64 -9.90
CA ALA A 26 0.21 -1.97 -10.42
C ALA A 26 -1.07 -2.56 -9.81
N PHE A 27 -1.16 -3.89 -9.73
CA PHE A 27 -2.28 -4.58 -9.10
C PHE A 27 -2.39 -4.25 -7.60
N SER A 28 -1.27 -4.24 -6.88
CA SER A 28 -1.20 -3.81 -5.48
C SER A 28 -1.69 -2.37 -5.27
N GLY A 29 -1.32 -1.45 -6.15
CA GLY A 29 -1.76 -0.05 -6.11
C GLY A 29 -3.26 0.10 -6.32
N ILE A 30 -3.86 -0.66 -7.25
CA ILE A 30 -5.32 -0.68 -7.46
C ILE A 30 -6.02 -1.14 -6.18
N LEU A 31 -5.56 -2.25 -5.57
CA LEU A 31 -6.11 -2.72 -4.30
C LEU A 31 -5.98 -1.68 -3.18
N MET A 32 -4.87 -0.94 -3.14
CA MET A 32 -4.62 0.13 -2.16
C MET A 32 -5.56 1.32 -2.31
N ASN A 33 -5.88 1.71 -3.55
CA ASN A 33 -6.80 2.80 -3.83
C ASN A 33 -8.22 2.49 -3.34
N HIS A 34 -8.61 1.22 -3.36
CA HIS A 34 -9.93 0.80 -2.92
C HIS A 34 -9.99 0.33 -1.45
N ARG A 35 -8.94 0.55 -0.65
CA ARG A 35 -8.86 0.07 0.75
C ARG A 35 -10.05 0.47 1.65
N GLU A 36 -10.68 1.61 1.38
CA GLU A 36 -11.82 2.15 2.14
C GLU A 36 -13.19 1.85 1.49
N HIS A 37 -13.23 1.35 0.25
CA HIS A 37 -14.49 1.18 -0.48
C HIS A 37 -15.12 -0.20 -0.27
N TRP A 38 -14.29 -1.23 -0.27
CA TRP A 38 -14.70 -2.65 -0.21
C TRP A 38 -13.73 -3.49 0.64
N HIS A 39 -12.79 -2.83 1.33
CA HIS A 39 -11.84 -3.43 2.27
C HIS A 39 -11.16 -4.72 1.76
N PRO A 40 -10.51 -4.72 0.58
CA PRO A 40 -9.99 -5.94 -0.05
C PRO A 40 -8.96 -6.70 0.80
N GLU A 41 -8.30 -6.02 1.74
CA GLU A 41 -7.31 -6.63 2.63
C GLU A 41 -7.89 -7.69 3.58
N LYS A 42 -9.17 -7.56 3.96
CA LYS A 42 -9.79 -8.41 4.98
C LYS A 42 -11.31 -8.43 4.88
N TYR A 43 -11.92 -9.51 5.32
CA TYR A 43 -13.37 -9.62 5.45
C TYR A 43 -13.77 -9.91 6.90
N THR A 44 -14.88 -9.31 7.33
CA THR A 44 -15.45 -9.52 8.66
C THR A 44 -16.08 -10.91 8.75
N VAL A 45 -15.77 -11.61 9.83
CA VAL A 45 -16.34 -12.91 10.17
C VAL A 45 -17.42 -12.77 11.24
N GLU A 46 -17.18 -11.92 12.23
CA GLU A 46 -18.09 -11.73 13.37
C GLU A 46 -18.00 -10.29 13.88
N THR A 47 -19.13 -9.75 14.30
CA THR A 47 -19.21 -8.48 15.03
C THR A 47 -19.94 -8.71 16.34
N LYS A 48 -19.30 -8.35 17.46
CA LYS A 48 -19.85 -8.49 18.81
C LYS A 48 -19.92 -7.12 19.49
N ALA A 49 -21.13 -6.70 19.86
CA ALA A 49 -21.34 -5.49 20.64
C ALA A 49 -20.76 -5.64 22.07
N ILE A 50 -20.15 -4.57 22.57
CA ILE A 50 -19.57 -4.49 23.91
C ILE A 50 -19.92 -3.17 24.57
N ALA A 51 -19.85 -3.16 25.91
CA ALA A 51 -19.94 -1.94 26.71
C ALA A 51 -18.88 -2.01 27.81
N VAL A 52 -17.99 -1.03 27.86
CA VAL A 52 -16.90 -0.96 28.83
C VAL A 52 -16.76 0.46 29.38
N LYS A 53 -16.33 0.57 30.64
CA LYS A 53 -15.97 1.87 31.21
C LYS A 53 -14.53 2.18 30.83
N LEU A 54 -14.34 3.21 30.01
CA LEU A 54 -13.02 3.70 29.61
C LEU A 54 -12.55 4.79 30.59
N PRO A 55 -11.23 4.84 30.89
CA PRO A 55 -10.65 5.97 31.59
C PRO A 55 -10.56 7.20 30.66
N PRO A 56 -10.20 8.38 31.19
CA PRO A 56 -9.87 9.55 30.38
C PRO A 56 -8.82 9.23 29.31
N GLU A 57 -8.85 9.93 28.18
CA GLU A 57 -7.96 9.70 27.04
C GLU A 57 -6.48 9.74 27.42
N GLU A 58 -6.11 10.59 28.38
CA GLU A 58 -4.74 10.76 28.88
C GLU A 58 -4.19 9.52 29.58
N GLU A 59 -5.06 8.65 30.08
CA GLU A 59 -4.69 7.42 30.78
C GLU A 59 -4.67 6.19 29.85
N ILE A 60 -5.08 6.35 28.59
CA ILE A 60 -5.08 5.27 27.59
C ILE A 60 -3.66 5.01 27.09
N SER A 61 -2.99 4.10 27.79
CA SER A 61 -1.68 3.56 27.41
C SER A 61 -1.79 2.28 26.58
N GLU A 62 -0.69 1.90 25.93
CA GLU A 62 -0.58 0.62 25.23
C GLU A 62 -0.86 -0.56 26.16
N LYS A 63 -0.35 -0.50 27.39
CA LYS A 63 -0.60 -1.50 28.44
C LYS A 63 -2.09 -1.62 28.77
N TYR A 64 -2.80 -0.49 28.85
CA TYR A 64 -4.24 -0.51 29.06
C TYR A 64 -4.98 -1.18 27.89
N ALA A 65 -4.59 -0.88 26.64
CA ALA A 65 -5.17 -1.50 25.46
C ALA A 65 -4.98 -3.02 25.44
N GLU A 66 -3.79 -3.51 25.81
CA GLU A 66 -3.51 -4.95 25.94
C GLU A 66 -4.36 -5.61 27.04
N GLU A 67 -4.44 -4.99 28.22
CA GLU A 67 -5.24 -5.50 29.34
C GLU A 67 -6.72 -5.52 29.01
N LEU A 68 -7.24 -4.49 28.32
CA LEU A 68 -8.61 -4.44 27.86
C LEU A 68 -8.89 -5.55 26.84
N GLY A 69 -8.00 -5.75 25.87
CA GLY A 69 -8.10 -6.85 24.90
C GLY A 69 -8.23 -8.21 25.58
N LYS A 70 -7.38 -8.49 26.57
CA LYS A 70 -7.44 -9.73 27.37
C LYS A 70 -8.76 -9.86 28.14
N LYS A 71 -9.24 -8.79 28.77
CA LYS A 71 -10.54 -8.78 29.49
C LYS A 71 -11.72 -9.06 28.56
N LEU A 72 -11.62 -8.62 27.29
CA LEU A 72 -12.62 -8.86 26.26
C LEU A 72 -12.54 -10.27 25.64
N GLY A 73 -11.58 -11.10 26.08
CA GLY A 73 -11.38 -12.46 25.58
C GLY A 73 -10.62 -12.53 24.26
N ILE A 74 -9.89 -11.47 23.89
CA ILE A 74 -9.08 -11.40 22.67
C ILE A 74 -7.67 -11.89 23.01
N ASP A 75 -7.36 -13.15 22.70
CA ASP A 75 -6.00 -13.70 22.72
C ASP A 75 -5.33 -13.48 21.36
N ASP A 76 -5.01 -12.23 21.06
CA ASP A 76 -4.45 -11.79 19.80
C ASP A 76 -3.35 -10.74 20.03
N LYS A 77 -2.41 -10.64 19.11
CA LYS A 77 -1.31 -9.69 19.21
C LYS A 77 -1.78 -8.29 18.84
N ILE A 78 -1.60 -7.35 19.76
CA ILE A 78 -1.85 -5.94 19.50
C ILE A 78 -0.89 -5.41 18.42
N ARG A 79 -1.42 -4.62 17.49
CA ARG A 79 -0.64 -3.98 16.43
C ARG A 79 -0.48 -2.48 16.66
N ARG A 80 -1.57 -1.83 17.09
CA ARG A 80 -1.63 -0.41 17.43
C ARG A 80 -2.90 -0.12 18.20
N HIS A 81 -2.87 0.98 18.93
CA HIS A 81 -4.05 1.62 19.48
C HIS A 81 -4.00 3.12 19.20
N ASN A 82 -5.15 3.77 19.13
CA ASN A 82 -5.25 5.23 19.15
C ASN A 82 -6.64 5.67 19.62
N VAL A 83 -6.71 6.90 20.10
CA VAL A 83 -7.98 7.61 20.26
C VAL A 83 -8.04 8.68 19.17
N LYS A 84 -9.12 8.69 18.39
CA LYS A 84 -9.34 9.69 17.34
C LYS A 84 -10.81 10.06 17.28
N LYS A 85 -11.11 11.36 17.31
CA LYS A 85 -12.47 11.91 17.18
C LYS A 85 -13.46 11.30 18.19
N GLY A 86 -13.04 11.10 19.44
CA GLY A 86 -13.89 10.51 20.48
C GLY A 86 -14.07 8.99 20.38
N THR A 87 -13.38 8.30 19.47
CA THR A 87 -13.41 6.84 19.36
C THR A 87 -12.05 6.26 19.74
N PHE A 88 -12.05 5.35 20.71
CA PHE A 88 -10.91 4.52 21.03
C PHE A 88 -10.88 3.29 20.11
N LYS A 89 -9.78 3.16 19.35
CA LYS A 89 -9.58 2.06 18.41
C LYS A 89 -8.37 1.23 18.81
N ILE A 90 -8.55 -0.08 18.89
CA ILE A 90 -7.48 -1.06 19.10
C ILE A 90 -7.46 -2.01 17.91
N SER A 91 -6.32 -2.12 17.23
CA SER A 91 -6.14 -3.07 16.14
C SER A 91 -5.24 -4.22 16.59
N PHE A 92 -5.74 -5.44 16.43
CA PHE A 92 -5.02 -6.70 16.63
C PHE A 92 -4.69 -7.35 15.27
N GLU A 93 -4.13 -8.56 15.25
CA GLU A 93 -3.82 -9.24 13.97
C GLU A 93 -5.06 -9.76 13.23
N LYS A 94 -6.09 -10.14 13.98
CA LYS A 94 -7.36 -10.74 13.52
C LYS A 94 -8.61 -10.07 14.11
N HIS A 95 -8.45 -9.11 15.02
CA HIS A 95 -9.56 -8.37 15.63
C HIS A 95 -9.33 -6.87 15.54
N ASP A 96 -10.41 -6.11 15.37
CA ASP A 96 -10.43 -4.68 15.66
C ASP A 96 -11.46 -4.41 16.74
N VAL A 97 -11.17 -3.45 17.62
CA VAL A 97 -12.08 -2.99 18.66
C VAL A 97 -12.27 -1.51 18.48
N GLU A 98 -13.52 -1.07 18.39
CA GLU A 98 -13.88 0.35 18.33
C GLU A 98 -14.87 0.66 19.46
N ILE A 99 -14.54 1.63 20.31
CA ILE A 99 -15.36 2.00 21.46
C ILE A 99 -15.51 3.52 21.48
N ASP A 100 -16.74 3.99 21.65
CA ASP A 100 -17.06 5.38 21.87
C ASP A 100 -16.63 5.81 23.29
N MET A 101 -15.83 6.88 23.38
CA MET A 101 -15.24 7.34 24.63
C MET A 101 -16.26 7.91 25.62
N GLU A 102 -17.37 8.46 25.13
CA GLU A 102 -18.39 9.10 25.99
C GLU A 102 -19.34 8.06 26.59
N THR A 103 -19.80 7.12 25.76
CA THR A 103 -20.83 6.15 26.14
C THR A 103 -20.26 4.81 26.60
N GLY A 104 -18.99 4.53 26.28
CA GLY A 104 -18.35 3.24 26.53
C GLY A 104 -18.88 2.09 25.67
N LYS A 105 -19.78 2.37 24.72
CA LYS A 105 -20.34 1.37 23.81
C LYS A 105 -19.42 1.18 22.62
N GLY A 106 -19.31 -0.06 22.16
CA GLY A 106 -18.42 -0.38 21.06
C GLY A 106 -18.70 -1.73 20.44
N GLU A 107 -17.80 -2.14 19.57
CA GLU A 107 -17.83 -3.43 18.91
C GLU A 107 -16.44 -4.07 18.82
N ILE A 108 -16.43 -5.39 18.88
CA ILE A 108 -15.30 -6.23 18.51
C ILE A 108 -15.62 -6.82 17.14
N VAL A 109 -14.75 -6.57 16.17
CA VAL A 109 -14.85 -7.09 14.82
C VAL A 109 -13.76 -8.13 14.62
N SER A 110 -14.16 -9.39 14.49
CA SER A 110 -13.28 -10.49 14.12
C SER A 110 -13.19 -10.54 12.59
N PHE A 111 -11.97 -10.61 12.04
CA PHE A 111 -11.76 -10.60 10.60
C PHE A 111 -10.70 -11.62 10.17
N VAL A 112 -10.78 -12.01 8.91
CA VAL A 112 -9.75 -12.82 8.25
C VAL A 112 -9.13 -12.00 7.13
N LYS A 113 -7.80 -12.00 7.07
CA LYS A 113 -7.06 -11.37 5.97
C LYS A 113 -7.30 -12.16 4.70
N THR A 114 -7.63 -11.46 3.62
CA THR A 114 -7.86 -12.10 2.33
C THR A 114 -6.55 -12.72 1.84
N PRO A 115 -6.48 -14.05 1.64
CA PRO A 115 -5.28 -14.71 1.14
C PRO A 115 -4.86 -14.13 -0.20
N ILE A 116 -3.55 -14.03 -0.42
CA ILE A 116 -2.90 -13.40 -1.58
C ILE A 116 -3.08 -11.88 -1.59
N ILE A 117 -4.32 -11.38 -1.57
CA ILE A 117 -4.65 -9.95 -1.65
C ILE A 117 -3.99 -9.14 -0.53
N SER A 118 -4.10 -9.62 0.72
CA SER A 118 -3.50 -8.93 1.87
C SER A 118 -1.97 -8.89 1.79
N GLN A 119 -1.31 -9.91 1.23
CA GLN A 119 0.13 -9.89 1.01
C GLN A 119 0.50 -8.97 -0.16
N THR A 120 -0.26 -8.99 -1.25
CA THR A 120 -0.06 -8.09 -2.39
C THR A 120 -0.18 -6.62 -1.96
N MET A 121 -1.16 -6.26 -1.13
CA MET A 121 -1.29 -4.90 -0.62
C MET A 121 -0.11 -4.46 0.25
N LYS A 122 0.61 -5.39 0.91
CA LYS A 122 1.82 -5.03 1.67
C LYS A 122 2.91 -4.42 0.80
N LEU A 123 2.94 -4.70 -0.51
CA LEU A 123 3.93 -4.13 -1.43
C LEU A 123 3.91 -2.59 -1.43
N HIS A 124 2.72 -1.98 -1.24
CA HIS A 124 2.54 -0.52 -1.15
C HIS A 124 2.43 0.04 0.28
N LYS A 125 2.33 -0.82 1.30
CA LYS A 125 2.19 -0.42 2.72
C LYS A 125 3.48 -0.53 3.53
N SER A 126 4.40 -1.40 3.11
CA SER A 126 5.58 -1.72 3.91
C SER A 126 6.53 -0.52 3.98
N THR A 127 6.99 -0.21 5.19
CA THR A 127 7.93 0.88 5.49
C THR A 127 9.18 0.38 6.21
N SER A 128 9.45 -0.92 6.19
CA SER A 128 10.66 -1.47 6.81
C SER A 128 11.92 -1.02 6.05
N ASN A 129 13.04 -0.85 6.76
CA ASN A 129 14.30 -0.40 6.16
C ASN A 129 14.72 -1.24 4.94
N TRP A 130 14.61 -2.57 5.04
CA TRP A 130 14.93 -3.47 3.92
C TRP A 130 13.98 -3.26 2.73
N TRP A 131 12.70 -3.00 2.99
CA TRP A 131 11.72 -2.72 1.95
C TRP A 131 11.98 -1.39 1.24
N ILE A 132 12.44 -0.37 1.97
CA ILE A 132 12.84 0.91 1.38
C ILE A 132 13.98 0.70 0.39
N TYR A 133 15.05 0.00 0.77
CA TYR A 133 16.16 -0.29 -0.15
C TYR A 133 15.71 -1.07 -1.38
N TYR A 134 14.86 -2.09 -1.21
CA TYR A 134 14.29 -2.83 -2.33
C TYR A 134 13.48 -1.91 -3.26
N SER A 135 12.65 -1.04 -2.69
CA SER A 135 11.79 -0.11 -3.43
C SER A 135 12.61 0.94 -4.19
N ASP A 136 13.70 1.45 -3.61
CA ASP A 136 14.60 2.39 -4.26
C ASP A 136 15.30 1.76 -5.47
N ILE A 137 15.83 0.53 -5.30
CA ILE A 137 16.45 -0.21 -6.41
C ILE A 137 15.42 -0.48 -7.51
N PHE A 138 14.20 -0.87 -7.15
CA PHE A 138 13.12 -1.08 -8.11
C PHE A 138 12.75 0.21 -8.84
N GLY A 139 12.61 1.33 -8.13
CA GLY A 139 12.34 2.65 -8.72
C GLY A 139 13.44 3.10 -9.69
N LEU A 140 14.71 3.03 -9.27
CA LEU A 140 15.86 3.34 -10.12
C LEU A 140 15.92 2.43 -11.36
N SER A 141 15.52 1.18 -11.22
CA SER A 141 15.43 0.26 -12.34
C SER A 141 14.36 0.64 -13.35
N LEU A 142 13.17 1.05 -12.88
CA LEU A 142 12.09 1.53 -13.76
C LEU A 142 12.51 2.80 -14.50
N ILE A 143 13.20 3.72 -13.82
CA ILE A 143 13.79 4.92 -14.43
C ILE A 143 14.79 4.51 -15.53
N THR A 144 15.68 3.57 -15.22
CA THR A 144 16.69 3.07 -16.16
C THR A 144 16.05 2.44 -17.41
N ILE A 145 15.01 1.62 -17.23
CA ILE A 145 14.28 1.01 -18.35
C ILE A 145 13.51 2.06 -19.16
N ALA A 146 12.87 3.03 -18.51
CA ALA A 146 12.20 4.13 -19.22
C ALA A 146 13.18 4.92 -20.11
N PHE A 147 14.35 5.29 -19.56
CA PHE A 147 15.38 6.02 -20.31
C PHE A 147 15.99 5.18 -21.44
N THR A 148 16.40 3.95 -21.15
CA THR A 148 16.98 3.06 -22.17
C THR A 148 15.97 2.75 -23.27
N GLY A 149 14.69 2.61 -22.93
CA GLY A 149 13.58 2.46 -23.86
C GLY A 149 13.41 3.67 -24.79
N ALA A 150 13.50 4.88 -24.24
CA ALA A 150 13.38 6.12 -25.00
C ALA A 150 14.47 6.27 -26.08
N ILE A 151 15.70 5.85 -25.80
CA ILE A 151 16.83 6.00 -26.73
C ILE A 151 17.05 4.79 -27.66
N MET A 152 16.27 3.71 -27.49
CA MET A 152 16.47 2.45 -28.22
C MET A 152 16.13 2.53 -29.72
N ILE A 153 15.35 3.54 -30.15
CA ILE A 153 15.05 3.78 -31.57
C ILE A 153 15.95 4.93 -32.07
N PRO A 154 17.07 4.63 -32.76
CA PRO A 154 18.08 5.64 -33.08
C PRO A 154 17.72 6.54 -34.27
N ALA A 155 16.85 6.08 -35.17
CA ALA A 155 16.55 6.78 -36.43
C ALA A 155 15.08 6.63 -36.86
N GLY A 156 14.66 7.47 -37.81
CA GLY A 156 13.31 7.47 -38.37
C GLY A 156 12.37 8.51 -37.73
N LYS A 157 11.06 8.35 -37.97
CA LYS A 157 10.02 9.27 -37.47
C LYS A 157 9.54 8.98 -36.05
N PHE A 158 9.85 7.79 -35.52
CA PHE A 158 9.42 7.34 -34.20
C PHE A 158 10.49 7.48 -33.11
N THR A 159 11.52 8.27 -33.37
CA THR A 159 12.55 8.56 -32.36
C THR A 159 12.00 9.43 -31.24
N PHE A 160 12.66 9.38 -30.08
CA PHE A 160 12.31 10.22 -28.94
C PHE A 160 12.32 11.72 -29.30
N LYS A 161 13.37 12.17 -29.99
CA LYS A 161 13.56 13.58 -30.40
C LYS A 161 12.42 14.12 -31.29
N LYS A 162 11.81 13.29 -32.14
CA LYS A 162 10.75 13.73 -33.06
C LYS A 162 9.34 13.56 -32.50
N ARG A 163 9.07 12.40 -31.89
CA ARG A 163 7.72 12.02 -31.43
C ARG A 163 7.67 11.67 -29.95
N GLY A 164 8.64 10.93 -29.43
CA GLY A 164 8.56 10.35 -28.09
C GLY A 164 8.45 11.39 -26.97
N TRP A 165 9.15 12.52 -27.05
CA TRP A 165 9.07 13.55 -26.01
C TRP A 165 7.66 14.14 -25.86
N LYS A 166 6.88 14.22 -26.95
CA LYS A 166 5.49 14.69 -26.92
C LYS A 166 4.61 13.72 -26.13
N LEU A 167 4.80 12.42 -26.32
CA LEU A 167 4.08 11.37 -25.59
C LEU A 167 4.51 11.33 -24.12
N ALA A 168 5.81 11.45 -23.85
CA ALA A 168 6.32 11.53 -22.48
C ALA A 168 5.78 12.75 -21.74
N LEU A 169 5.73 13.92 -22.41
CA LEU A 169 5.15 15.13 -21.85
C LEU A 169 3.65 14.95 -21.57
N ALA A 170 2.89 14.36 -22.50
CA ALA A 170 1.48 14.05 -22.27
C ALA A 170 1.29 13.12 -21.05
N GLY A 171 2.14 12.10 -20.92
CA GLY A 171 2.15 11.19 -19.77
C GLY A 171 2.47 11.88 -18.44
N LEU A 172 3.33 12.91 -18.45
CA LEU A 172 3.62 13.74 -17.28
C LEU A 172 2.49 14.72 -16.95
N ILE A 173 1.83 15.29 -17.96
CA ILE A 173 0.75 16.26 -17.78
C ILE A 173 -0.46 15.63 -17.07
N ILE A 174 -0.82 14.38 -17.40
CA ILE A 174 -2.00 13.72 -16.80
C ILE A 174 -1.99 13.73 -15.26
N PRO A 175 -0.95 13.20 -14.56
CA PRO A 175 -0.93 13.23 -13.11
C PRO A 175 -0.84 14.65 -12.55
N LEU A 176 -0.15 15.58 -13.23
CA LEU A 176 -0.09 16.98 -12.80
C LEU A 176 -1.46 17.67 -12.86
N LEU A 177 -2.27 17.38 -13.89
CA LEU A 177 -3.64 17.88 -13.97
C LEU A 177 -4.49 17.31 -12.84
N ILE A 178 -4.40 16.00 -12.58
CA ILE A 178 -5.13 15.37 -11.45
C ILE A 178 -4.78 16.08 -10.14
N LEU A 179 -3.50 16.37 -9.87
CA LEU A 179 -3.06 17.08 -8.66
C LEU A 179 -3.58 18.52 -8.54
N ILE A 180 -3.99 19.17 -9.63
CA ILE A 180 -4.58 20.52 -9.59
C ILE A 180 -6.05 20.47 -9.17
N PHE A 181 -6.74 19.35 -9.42
CA PHE A 181 -8.18 19.20 -9.17
C PHE A 181 -8.52 18.34 -7.94
N VAL A 182 -7.52 17.70 -7.33
CA VAL A 182 -7.64 16.93 -6.07
C VAL A 182 -7.18 17.80 -4.91
#